data_AF-A0A2H9QUW4-F1
#
_entry.id   AF-A0A2H9QUW4-F1
#
_cell.length_a   1.000
_cell.length_b   1.000
_cell.length_c   1.000
_cell.angle_alpha   90.00
_cell.angle_beta   90.00
_cell.angle_gamma   90.00
#
_symmetry.space_group_name_H-M   'P 1'
#
loop_
_entity.id
_entity.type
_entity.pdbx_description
1 polymer ?
#
loop_
_entity_poly.entity_id
_entity_poly.type
_entity_poly.pdbx_seq_one_letter_code
_entity_poly.pdbx_strand_id
1 'polypeptide(L)'
;MKINEIVCKTALSASKLPGLNYALNPYMGCEHSCVYCYAPAVLKEKRKWGSFVDVKRNLPNILAKELKKKKKGRVGIGTVTDAYQPAEKKYEITRRCLEILLKHDFPVCIQTKSSLVLRDVDLIKKFSDMEVGFTITTIDDKARKKYEMCSSSVEERLNALRILGENNIHTWVFIGPVMP
;
A
#
# COMPACT_ATOMS: atom_id res chain seq x y z
N MET A 1 -7.15 8.81 16.31
CA MET A 1 -5.93 8.39 15.59
C MET A 1 -4.81 9.38 15.90
N LYS A 2 -3.63 8.94 16.35
CA LYS A 2 -2.45 9.80 16.53
C LYS A 2 -1.59 9.77 15.28
N ILE A 3 -1.49 10.89 14.57
CA ILE A 3 -0.65 10.99 13.37
C ILE A 3 0.63 11.75 13.73
N ASN A 4 1.78 11.14 13.51
CA ASN A 4 3.09 11.77 13.69
C ASN A 4 3.79 11.88 12.34
N GLU A 5 4.58 12.94 12.17
CA GLU A 5 5.48 13.07 11.03
C GLU A 5 6.88 12.62 11.45
N ILE A 6 7.47 11.69 10.69
CA ILE A 6 8.78 11.13 10.95
C ILE A 6 9.67 11.20 9.71
N VAL A 7 10.96 10.97 9.92
CA VAL A 7 11.94 10.81 8.85
C VAL A 7 12.46 9.38 8.80
N CYS A 8 12.77 8.90 7.60
CA CYS A 8 13.43 7.61 7.38
C CYS A 8 14.81 7.80 6.75
N LYS A 9 15.70 6.82 6.97
CA LYS A 9 17.03 6.77 6.35
C LYS A 9 17.06 5.96 5.05
N THR A 10 16.09 5.07 4.87
CA THR A 10 16.01 4.14 3.74
C THR A 10 14.58 4.11 3.20
N ALA A 11 14.44 4.20 1.88
CA ALA A 11 13.14 4.09 1.21
C ALA A 11 12.89 2.67 0.69
N LEU A 12 13.84 2.08 -0.04
CA LEU A 12 13.76 0.74 -0.60
C LEU A 12 14.59 -0.25 0.21
N SER A 13 13.93 -0.88 1.17
CA SER A 13 14.45 -2.09 1.84
C SER A 13 14.35 -3.31 0.93
N ALA A 14 15.27 -4.27 1.05
CA ALA A 14 15.13 -5.56 0.37
C ALA A 14 13.88 -6.29 0.87
N SER A 15 13.08 -6.83 -0.06
CA SER A 15 11.92 -7.64 0.29
C SER A 15 12.31 -9.11 0.44
N LYS A 16 11.61 -9.81 1.35
CA LYS A 16 11.67 -11.28 1.47
C LYS A 16 10.41 -11.95 0.91
N LEU A 17 9.46 -11.18 0.39
CA LEU A 17 8.24 -11.71 -0.20
C LEU A 17 8.53 -12.24 -1.62
N PRO A 18 7.93 -13.38 -2.02
CA PRO A 18 8.08 -13.91 -3.36
C PRO A 18 7.75 -12.87 -4.44
N GLY A 19 8.54 -12.83 -5.52
CA GLY A 19 8.31 -11.92 -6.64
C GLY A 19 8.66 -10.45 -6.40
N LEU A 20 9.01 -10.04 -5.17
CA LEU A 20 9.37 -8.65 -4.86
C LEU A 20 10.86 -8.54 -4.57
N ASN A 21 11.53 -7.58 -5.21
CA ASN A 21 12.93 -7.26 -4.89
C ASN A 21 13.02 -6.26 -3.74
N TYR A 22 12.11 -5.28 -3.74
CA TYR A 22 12.11 -4.17 -2.78
C TYR A 22 10.76 -4.01 -2.11
N ALA A 23 10.79 -3.51 -0.88
CA ALA A 23 9.62 -3.08 -0.13
C ALA A 23 9.72 -1.57 0.11
N LEU A 24 8.67 -0.85 -0.27
CA LEU A 24 8.49 0.57 -0.05
C LEU A 24 7.27 0.78 0.86
N ASN A 25 7.48 1.33 2.05
CA ASN A 25 6.41 1.51 3.03
C ASN A 25 6.30 3.00 3.41
N PRO A 26 5.39 3.76 2.76
CA PRO A 26 5.08 5.17 3.03
C PRO A 26 4.80 5.50 4.49
N TYR A 27 4.21 4.55 5.21
CA TYR A 27 3.71 4.72 6.56
C TYR A 27 4.21 3.62 7.49
N MET A 28 4.23 3.92 8.79
CA MET A 28 4.26 2.94 9.88
C MET A 28 2.96 3.08 10.68
N GLY A 29 2.38 1.98 11.14
CA GLY A 29 1.00 1.98 11.61
C GLY A 29 -0.01 2.01 10.45
N CYS A 30 -1.26 1.64 10.73
CA CYS A 30 -2.30 1.52 9.71
C CYS A 30 -3.68 1.86 10.26
N GLU A 31 -4.38 2.84 9.67
CA GLU A 31 -5.71 3.27 10.13
C GLU A 31 -6.81 2.25 9.81
N HIS A 32 -6.58 1.31 8.90
CA HIS A 32 -7.50 0.20 8.67
C HIS A 32 -7.73 -0.63 9.93
N SER A 33 -6.78 -0.63 10.88
CA SER A 33 -6.90 -1.24 12.21
C SER A 33 -7.43 -2.68 12.17
N CYS A 34 -7.02 -3.47 11.17
CA CYS A 34 -7.52 -4.82 11.00
C CYS A 34 -7.17 -5.69 12.22
N VAL A 35 -8.17 -6.40 12.77
CA VAL A 35 -8.01 -7.22 13.98
C VAL A 35 -6.98 -8.34 13.78
N TYR A 36 -6.90 -8.89 12.57
CA TYR A 36 -5.99 -9.98 12.19
C TYR A 36 -4.62 -9.50 11.64
N CYS A 37 -4.28 -8.22 11.78
CA CYS A 37 -3.10 -7.69 11.10
C CYS A 37 -1.80 -8.36 11.58
N TYR A 38 -1.00 -8.87 10.63
CA TYR A 38 0.31 -9.48 10.92
C TYR A 38 1.42 -8.44 11.16
N ALA A 39 1.23 -7.21 10.68
CA ALA A 39 2.27 -6.19 10.65
C ALA A 39 2.88 -5.84 12.01
N PRO A 40 2.12 -5.77 13.14
CA PRO A 40 2.69 -5.52 14.45
C PRO A 40 3.78 -6.53 14.83
N ALA A 41 3.55 -7.82 14.54
CA ALA A 41 4.51 -8.88 14.85
C ALA A 41 5.78 -8.75 13.99
N VAL A 42 5.63 -8.49 12.69
CA VAL A 42 6.75 -8.31 11.75
C VAL A 42 7.58 -7.07 12.11
N LEU A 43 6.93 -5.97 12.50
CA LEU A 43 7.58 -4.72 12.86
C LEU A 43 8.10 -4.69 14.29
N LYS A 44 7.77 -5.70 15.12
CA LYS A 44 8.01 -5.70 16.57
C LYS A 44 7.43 -4.44 17.23
N GLU A 45 6.27 -4.01 16.76
CA GLU A 45 5.60 -2.79 17.24
C GLU A 45 4.89 -3.07 18.57
N LYS A 46 5.13 -2.20 19.55
CA LYS A 46 4.58 -2.32 20.91
C LYS A 46 3.37 -1.42 21.13
N ARG A 47 3.23 -0.35 20.35
CA ARG A 47 2.08 0.55 20.40
C ARG A 47 0.83 -0.19 19.92
N LYS A 48 -0.34 0.20 20.45
CA LYS A 48 -1.63 -0.36 20.03
C LYS A 48 -1.83 -0.14 18.52
N TRP A 49 -1.88 -1.22 17.74
CA TRP A 49 -2.11 -1.15 16.30
C TRP A 49 -3.44 -0.47 15.99
N GLY A 50 -3.48 0.33 14.92
CA GLY A 50 -4.67 1.13 14.58
C GLY A 50 -4.91 2.36 15.45
N SER A 51 -4.06 2.64 16.44
CA SER A 51 -4.13 3.87 17.24
C SER A 51 -3.21 4.99 16.75
N PHE A 52 -2.25 4.68 15.87
CA PHE A 52 -1.26 5.62 15.37
C PHE A 52 -0.93 5.40 13.89
N VAL A 53 -0.42 6.46 13.26
CA VAL A 53 0.28 6.44 11.96
C VAL A 53 1.50 7.35 12.04
N ASP A 54 2.67 6.83 11.71
CA ASP A 54 3.86 7.63 11.49
C ASP A 54 4.08 7.80 9.98
N VAL A 55 3.99 9.04 9.51
CA VAL A 55 4.12 9.43 8.10
C VAL A 55 5.58 9.72 7.81
N LYS A 56 6.19 8.96 6.89
CA LYS A 56 7.59 9.17 6.49
C LYS A 56 7.69 10.30 5.47
N ARG A 57 7.65 11.56 5.94
CA ARG A 57 7.56 12.76 5.09
C ARG A 57 8.70 12.90 4.09
N ASN A 58 9.90 12.49 4.47
CA ASN A 58 11.08 12.57 3.61
C ASN A 58 11.24 11.35 2.68
N LEU A 59 10.35 10.35 2.74
CA LEU A 59 10.47 9.11 1.97
C LEU A 59 10.61 9.36 0.46
N PRO A 60 9.82 10.23 -0.20
CA PRO A 60 9.99 10.51 -1.63
C PRO A 60 11.39 11.05 -1.94
N ASN A 61 11.93 11.93 -1.10
CA ASN A 61 13.27 12.50 -1.28
C ASN A 61 14.37 11.45 -1.14
N ILE A 62 14.22 10.51 -0.20
CA ILE A 62 15.16 9.39 -0.03
C ILE A 62 15.05 8.43 -1.21
N LEU A 63 13.84 8.11 -1.65
CA LEU A 63 13.59 7.26 -2.81
C LEU A 63 14.26 7.80 -4.08
N ALA A 64 14.09 9.09 -4.38
CA ALA A 64 14.72 9.72 -5.55
C ALA A 64 16.26 9.65 -5.51
N LYS A 65 16.87 9.66 -4.32
CA LYS A 65 18.32 9.49 -4.17
C LYS A 65 18.74 8.04 -4.37
N GLU A 66 17.98 7.09 -3.81
CA GLU A 66 18.28 5.66 -3.90
C GLU A 66 18.14 5.11 -5.33
N LEU A 67 17.11 5.53 -6.07
CA LEU A 67 16.86 5.04 -7.44
C LEU A 67 18.00 5.35 -8.42
N LYS A 68 18.83 6.37 -8.15
CA LYS A 68 20.02 6.66 -8.97
C LYS A 68 21.07 5.56 -8.95
N LYS A 69 21.06 4.70 -7.93
CA LYS A 69 22.08 3.67 -7.69
C LYS A 69 21.51 2.25 -7.56
N LYS A 70 20.21 2.11 -7.34
CA LYS A 70 19.55 0.82 -7.17
C LYS A 70 19.36 0.14 -8.53
N LYS A 71 19.59 -1.18 -8.57
CA LYS A 71 19.26 -2.00 -9.74
C LYS A 71 17.73 -2.01 -9.93
N LYS A 72 17.28 -1.96 -11.18
CA LYS A 72 15.85 -2.12 -11.52
C LYS A 72 15.35 -3.47 -11.00
N GLY A 73 14.22 -3.44 -10.28
CA GLY A 73 13.61 -4.61 -9.65
C GLY A 73 12.22 -4.26 -9.13
N ARG A 74 11.37 -5.27 -8.93
CA ARG A 74 9.98 -5.07 -8.58
C ARG A 74 9.83 -4.53 -7.15
N VAL A 75 9.08 -3.44 -7.02
CA VAL A 75 8.84 -2.72 -5.77
C VAL A 75 7.43 -3.03 -5.28
N GLY A 76 7.32 -3.71 -4.13
CA GLY A 76 6.08 -3.85 -3.41
C GLY A 76 5.82 -2.60 -2.56
N ILE A 77 4.71 -1.91 -2.81
CA ILE A 77 4.30 -0.74 -2.04
C ILE A 77 3.29 -1.17 -0.98
N GLY A 78 3.56 -0.82 0.28
CA GLY A 78 2.67 -1.13 1.39
C GLY A 78 2.71 -2.60 1.85
N THR A 79 3.91 -3.20 1.92
CA THR A 79 4.07 -4.61 2.29
C THR A 79 3.81 -4.92 3.77
N VAL A 80 3.80 -3.90 4.64
CA VAL A 80 3.48 -4.06 6.08
C VAL A 80 2.47 -3.03 6.58
N THR A 81 2.10 -2.05 5.75
CA THR A 81 1.08 -1.04 6.03
C THR A 81 0.33 -0.75 4.75
N ASP A 82 -0.92 -0.28 4.83
CA ASP A 82 -1.62 0.07 3.60
C ASP A 82 -1.17 1.45 3.09
N ALA A 83 -0.66 1.48 1.87
CA ALA A 83 -0.16 2.69 1.23
C ALA A 83 -1.28 3.69 0.89
N TYR A 84 -2.53 3.24 0.84
CA TYR A 84 -3.73 4.01 0.51
C TYR A 84 -4.70 4.12 1.69
N GLN A 85 -4.22 3.95 2.92
CA GLN A 85 -4.98 4.24 4.13
C GLN A 85 -5.46 5.72 4.16
N PRO A 86 -6.49 6.07 4.97
CA PRO A 86 -7.05 7.43 5.03
C PRO A 86 -6.05 8.60 5.06
N ALA A 87 -4.93 8.48 5.79
CA ALA A 87 -3.87 9.50 5.84
C ALA A 87 -3.31 9.86 4.46
N GLU A 88 -3.27 8.91 3.53
CA GLU A 88 -2.79 9.13 2.17
C GLU A 88 -3.64 10.14 1.39
N LYS A 89 -4.91 10.37 1.78
CA LYS A 89 -5.75 11.43 1.19
C LYS A 89 -5.14 12.82 1.40
N LYS A 90 -4.45 13.03 2.53
CA LYS A 90 -3.85 14.31 2.92
C LYS A 90 -2.36 14.37 2.58
N TYR A 91 -1.63 13.29 2.84
CA TYR A 91 -0.17 13.31 2.81
C TYR A 91 0.43 13.01 1.44
N GLU A 92 -0.28 12.24 0.61
CA GLU A 92 0.10 11.93 -0.78
C GLU A 92 1.52 11.35 -0.93
N ILE A 93 2.02 10.64 0.09
CA ILE A 93 3.38 10.09 0.07
C ILE A 93 3.46 9.00 -0.98
N THR A 94 2.44 8.13 -1.06
CA THR A 94 2.37 7.07 -2.06
C THR A 94 2.32 7.64 -3.47
N ARG A 95 1.48 8.66 -3.71
CA ARG A 95 1.41 9.34 -5.01
C ARG A 95 2.77 9.89 -5.45
N ARG A 96 3.45 10.64 -4.58
CA ARG A 96 4.79 11.20 -4.87
C ARG A 96 5.83 10.10 -5.09
N CYS A 97 5.75 8.99 -4.37
CA CYS A 97 6.59 7.83 -4.62
C CYS A 97 6.33 7.21 -5.99
N LEU A 98 5.08 7.11 -6.43
CA LEU A 98 4.72 6.63 -7.76
C LEU A 98 5.29 7.54 -8.86
N GLU A 99 5.19 8.86 -8.72
CA GLU A 99 5.78 9.81 -9.68
C GLU A 99 7.30 9.59 -9.84
N ILE A 100 7.99 9.28 -8.74
CA ILE A 100 9.44 9.05 -8.74
C ILE A 100 9.78 7.68 -9.33
N LEU A 101 9.04 6.64 -8.97
CA LEU A 101 9.22 5.29 -9.54
C LEU A 101 8.96 5.30 -11.05
N LEU A 102 7.95 6.03 -11.50
CA LEU A 102 7.57 6.16 -12.90
C LEU A 102 8.67 6.83 -13.74
N LYS A 103 9.38 7.84 -13.20
CA LYS A 103 10.52 8.48 -13.89
C LYS A 103 11.65 7.52 -14.24
N HIS A 104 11.80 6.44 -13.46
CA HIS A 104 12.77 5.38 -13.71
C HIS A 104 12.10 4.09 -14.21
N ASP A 105 10.79 4.12 -14.39
CA ASP A 105 9.92 3.03 -14.82
C ASP A 105 10.16 1.71 -14.06
N PHE A 106 10.35 1.79 -12.73
CA PHE A 106 10.52 0.58 -11.91
C PHE A 106 9.24 -0.26 -11.94
N PRO A 107 9.32 -1.60 -12.01
CA PRO A 107 8.14 -2.44 -11.86
C PRO A 107 7.52 -2.26 -10.48
N VAL A 108 6.19 -2.14 -10.42
CA VAL A 108 5.48 -1.86 -9.16
C VAL A 108 4.38 -2.88 -8.89
N CYS A 109 4.28 -3.30 -7.64
CA CYS A 109 3.20 -4.11 -7.12
C CYS A 109 2.55 -3.38 -5.94
N ILE A 110 1.24 -3.14 -6.02
CA ILE A 110 0.45 -2.54 -4.94
C ILE A 110 -0.54 -3.60 -4.44
N GLN A 111 -0.60 -3.81 -3.13
CA GLN A 111 -1.71 -4.53 -2.50
C GLN A 111 -2.41 -3.58 -1.53
N THR A 112 -3.72 -3.37 -1.68
CA THR A 112 -4.48 -2.45 -0.81
C THR A 112 -5.87 -2.99 -0.43
N LYS A 113 -6.48 -2.35 0.56
CA LYS A 113 -7.90 -2.50 0.94
C LYS A 113 -8.70 -1.22 0.68
N SER A 114 -8.11 -0.25 0.00
CA SER A 114 -8.66 1.10 -0.14
C SER A 114 -8.89 1.45 -1.60
N SER A 115 -10.12 1.88 -1.91
CA SER A 115 -10.48 2.42 -3.23
C SER A 115 -9.77 3.74 -3.56
N LEU A 116 -9.06 4.35 -2.60
CA LEU A 116 -8.27 5.57 -2.82
C LEU A 116 -7.18 5.39 -3.88
N VAL A 117 -6.73 4.16 -4.15
CA VAL A 117 -5.80 3.88 -5.28
C VAL A 117 -6.32 4.38 -6.62
N LEU A 118 -7.65 4.48 -6.79
CA LEU A 118 -8.27 5.01 -8.00
C LEU A 118 -7.90 6.47 -8.29
N ARG A 119 -7.54 7.25 -7.26
CA ARG A 119 -7.03 8.63 -7.41
C ARG A 119 -5.80 8.67 -8.31
N ASP A 120 -4.95 7.64 -8.24
CA ASP A 120 -3.63 7.63 -8.85
C ASP A 120 -3.59 6.83 -10.17
N VAL A 121 -4.76 6.48 -10.74
CA VAL A 121 -4.89 5.77 -12.03
C VAL A 121 -4.18 6.53 -13.15
N ASP A 122 -4.14 7.85 -13.10
CA ASP A 122 -3.45 8.72 -14.05
C ASP A 122 -1.93 8.47 -14.09
N LEU A 123 -1.35 8.03 -12.98
CA LEU A 123 0.06 7.62 -12.86
C LEU A 123 0.23 6.13 -13.13
N ILE A 124 -0.63 5.30 -12.53
CA ILE A 124 -0.53 3.83 -12.56
C ILE A 124 -0.54 3.30 -14.00
N LYS A 125 -1.40 3.85 -14.86
CA LYS A 125 -1.50 3.41 -16.26
C LYS A 125 -0.28 3.73 -17.14
N LYS A 126 0.68 4.52 -16.65
CA LYS A 126 1.87 4.95 -17.41
C LYS A 126 3.09 4.05 -17.20
N PHE A 127 3.04 3.14 -16.22
CA PHE A 127 4.11 2.19 -15.96
C PHE A 127 4.14 1.09 -17.02
N SER A 128 5.33 0.64 -17.41
CA SER A 128 5.46 -0.51 -18.33
C SER A 128 5.12 -1.85 -17.67
N ASP A 129 5.36 -1.95 -16.35
CA ASP A 129 5.11 -3.15 -15.55
C ASP A 129 4.53 -2.77 -14.18
N MET A 130 3.22 -2.97 -14.02
CA MET A 130 2.48 -2.55 -12.83
C MET A 130 1.33 -3.50 -12.57
N GLU A 131 1.16 -3.86 -11.30
CA GLU A 131 0.01 -4.61 -10.83
C GLU A 131 -0.62 -4.00 -9.57
N VAL A 132 -1.95 -4.03 -9.52
CA VAL A 132 -2.74 -3.54 -8.39
C VAL A 132 -3.65 -4.65 -7.90
N GLY A 133 -3.39 -5.12 -6.69
CA GLY A 133 -4.17 -6.12 -6.00
C GLY A 133 -5.03 -5.54 -4.90
N PHE A 134 -6.20 -6.16 -4.71
CA PHE A 134 -7.04 -5.89 -3.55
C PHE A 134 -7.08 -7.08 -2.60
N THR A 135 -6.96 -6.82 -1.30
CA THR A 135 -7.34 -7.84 -0.31
C THR A 135 -8.85 -7.92 -0.20
N ILE A 136 -9.40 -9.12 -0.41
CA ILE A 136 -10.81 -9.45 -0.16
C ILE A 136 -10.83 -10.59 0.86
N THR A 137 -11.21 -10.28 2.09
CA THR A 137 -11.32 -11.28 3.18
C THR A 137 -12.63 -12.03 3.16
N THR A 138 -13.70 -11.34 2.74
CA THR A 138 -15.07 -11.84 2.72
C THR A 138 -15.86 -11.03 1.69
N ILE A 139 -16.96 -11.59 1.20
CA ILE A 139 -17.96 -10.89 0.38
C ILE A 139 -19.10 -10.28 1.22
N ASP A 140 -19.15 -10.58 2.53
CA ASP A 140 -20.11 -9.98 3.45
C ASP A 140 -19.53 -8.70 4.09
N ASP A 141 -20.06 -7.54 3.70
CA ASP A 141 -19.60 -6.26 4.25
C ASP A 141 -19.89 -6.11 5.76
N LYS A 142 -20.89 -6.82 6.30
CA LYS A 142 -21.13 -6.85 7.76
C LYS A 142 -19.99 -7.56 8.48
N ALA A 143 -19.53 -8.70 7.96
CA ALA A 143 -18.34 -9.38 8.48
C ALA A 143 -17.09 -8.50 8.31
N ARG A 144 -16.89 -7.88 7.14
CA ARG A 144 -15.80 -6.93 6.90
C ARG A 144 -15.77 -5.81 7.96
N LYS A 145 -16.91 -5.20 8.29
CA LYS A 145 -17.03 -4.15 9.33
C LYS A 145 -16.53 -4.60 10.70
N LYS A 146 -16.70 -5.87 11.05
CA LYS A 146 -16.23 -6.42 12.34
C LYS A 146 -14.70 -6.53 12.39
N TYR A 147 -14.06 -6.91 11.29
CA TYR A 147 -12.62 -7.22 11.29
C TYR A 147 -11.74 -6.08 10.79
N GLU A 148 -12.23 -5.23 9.90
CA GLU A 148 -11.44 -4.20 9.24
C GLU A 148 -12.26 -2.92 8.96
N MET A 149 -13.04 -2.47 9.94
CA MET A 149 -14.02 -1.37 9.86
C MET A 149 -13.61 -0.17 8.99
N CYS A 150 -12.39 0.31 9.15
CA CYS A 150 -11.89 1.55 8.52
C CYS A 150 -11.39 1.38 7.07
N SER A 151 -11.39 0.17 6.54
CA SER A 151 -11.10 -0.10 5.11
C SER A 151 -12.30 0.18 4.21
N SER A 152 -12.08 0.29 2.91
CA SER A 152 -13.18 0.37 1.93
C SER A 152 -14.08 -0.85 2.04
N SER A 153 -15.36 -0.65 1.77
CA SER A 153 -16.37 -1.70 1.68
C SER A 153 -16.01 -2.74 0.62
N VAL A 154 -16.62 -3.92 0.72
CA VAL A 154 -16.44 -4.98 -0.29
C VAL A 154 -16.79 -4.46 -1.69
N GLU A 155 -17.92 -3.76 -1.82
CA GLU A 155 -18.40 -3.19 -3.08
C GLU A 155 -17.41 -2.18 -3.66
N GLU A 156 -16.88 -1.26 -2.86
CA GLU A 156 -15.89 -0.29 -3.31
C GLU A 156 -14.61 -0.95 -3.83
N ARG A 157 -14.17 -2.05 -3.21
CA ARG A 157 -12.98 -2.79 -3.67
C ARG A 157 -13.25 -3.51 -4.99
N LEU A 158 -14.40 -4.16 -5.13
CA LEU A 158 -14.79 -4.83 -6.38
C LEU A 158 -14.96 -3.81 -7.52
N ASN A 159 -15.59 -2.67 -7.24
CA ASN A 159 -15.72 -1.59 -8.20
C ASN A 159 -14.36 -1.00 -8.60
N ALA A 160 -13.43 -0.87 -7.65
CA ALA A 160 -12.07 -0.42 -7.96
C ALA A 160 -11.33 -1.41 -8.87
N LEU A 161 -11.42 -2.72 -8.61
CA LEU A 161 -10.88 -3.75 -9.50
C LEU A 161 -11.46 -3.64 -10.92
N ARG A 162 -12.77 -3.44 -11.06
CA ARG A 162 -13.43 -3.22 -12.36
C ARG A 162 -12.86 -2.00 -13.09
N ILE A 163 -12.79 -0.84 -12.43
CA ILE A 163 -12.28 0.40 -13.03
C ILE A 163 -10.81 0.26 -13.44
N LEU A 164 -9.99 -0.41 -12.63
CA LEU A 164 -8.59 -0.67 -12.96
C LEU A 164 -8.46 -1.59 -14.18
N GLY A 165 -9.27 -2.64 -14.25
CA GLY A 165 -9.32 -3.55 -15.41
C GLY A 165 -9.77 -2.83 -16.69
N GLU A 166 -10.75 -1.94 -16.62
CA GLU A 166 -11.20 -1.10 -17.75
C GLU A 166 -10.09 -0.16 -18.25
N ASN A 167 -9.10 0.16 -17.41
CA ASN A 167 -7.91 0.93 -17.78
C ASN A 167 -6.72 0.05 -18.22
N ASN A 168 -6.94 -1.24 -18.48
CA ASN A 168 -5.91 -2.22 -18.85
C ASN A 168 -4.77 -2.36 -17.83
N ILE A 169 -5.04 -2.12 -16.55
CA ILE A 169 -4.07 -2.34 -15.47
C ILE A 169 -4.17 -3.80 -15.03
N HIS A 170 -3.03 -4.47 -14.84
CA HIS A 170 -3.03 -5.84 -14.33
C HIS A 170 -3.55 -5.87 -12.89
N THR A 171 -4.67 -6.55 -12.66
CA THR A 171 -5.31 -6.65 -11.33
C THR A 171 -5.37 -8.08 -10.83
N TRP A 172 -5.32 -8.23 -9.51
CA TRP A 172 -5.45 -9.52 -8.84
C TRP A 172 -6.17 -9.37 -7.49
N VAL A 173 -6.59 -10.50 -6.93
CA VAL A 173 -7.27 -10.54 -5.63
C VAL A 173 -6.46 -11.37 -4.66
N PHE A 174 -6.15 -10.80 -3.50
CA PHE A 174 -5.64 -11.55 -2.35
C PHE A 174 -6.81 -11.98 -1.49
N ILE A 175 -7.12 -13.28 -1.51
CA ILE A 175 -8.13 -13.87 -0.63
C ILE A 175 -7.45 -14.24 0.68
N GLY A 176 -7.49 -13.35 1.67
CA GLY A 176 -6.85 -13.63 2.95
C GLY A 176 -6.92 -12.51 4.00
N PRO A 177 -6.88 -12.85 5.30
CA PRO A 177 -6.93 -14.21 5.81
C PRO A 177 -8.30 -14.85 5.60
N VAL A 178 -8.30 -16.14 5.26
CA VAL A 178 -9.53 -16.94 5.25
C VAL A 178 -9.88 -17.24 6.69
N MET A 179 -10.98 -16.67 7.15
CA MET A 179 -11.48 -16.82 8.53
C MET A 179 -12.69 -17.77 8.52
N PRO A 180 -12.89 -18.57 9.59
CA PRO A 180 -14.04 -19.46 9.72
C PRO A 180 -15.39 -18.75 9.64
#